data_AF-A0A5Q2QCP0-F1
#
_entry.id   AF-A0A5Q2QCP0-F1
#
_cell.length_a   1.000
_cell.length_b   1.000
_cell.length_c   1.000
_cell.angle_alpha   90.00
_cell.angle_beta   90.00
_cell.angle_gamma   90.00
#
_symmetry.space_group_name_H-M   'P 1'
#
loop_
_entity.id
_entity.type
_entity.pdbx_description
1 polymer ?
#
loop_
_entity_poly.entity_id
_entity_poly.type
_entity_poly.pdbx_seq_one_letter_code
_entity_poly.pdbx_strand_id
1 'polypeptide(L)'
;MGNMSGFGFVMPHWLYWGWLAVMPLLLLWINGFRKPNADDEVRLHPHPGNRLTRWIDWTSEWSGIFVALWTVNAVVFYFFEVVMRYIFNMPTIWVHEASYLLLGMQYLMTGAYAFLHGAHVRVDVVYNFLPPRGRVGMDIFSSMFFFIFALALTVTSWTYFSQSLDMGETTIETWGVQYYPVKGLMTLGSVLILLAGVSKLIKDVLLYIEMGRRDVA
;
A
#
# COMPACT_ATOMS: atom_id res chain seq x y z
N MET A 1 -24.90 -21.27 -7.78
CA MET A 1 -24.15 -20.78 -8.95
C MET A 1 -25.12 -20.71 -10.12
N GLY A 2 -25.61 -19.51 -10.44
CA GLY A 2 -26.51 -19.31 -11.58
C GLY A 2 -25.81 -19.71 -12.88
N ASN A 3 -26.58 -20.08 -13.90
CA ASN A 3 -26.08 -20.61 -15.16
C ASN A 3 -25.20 -19.57 -15.89
N MET A 4 -23.88 -19.59 -15.66
CA MET A 4 -22.91 -18.64 -16.24
C MET A 4 -22.54 -18.96 -17.70
N SER A 5 -23.12 -20.01 -18.29
CA SER A 5 -22.82 -20.48 -19.65
C SER A 5 -23.22 -19.51 -20.77
N GLY A 6 -23.96 -18.45 -20.45
CA GLY A 6 -24.31 -17.37 -21.39
C GLY A 6 -23.29 -16.22 -21.42
N PHE A 7 -22.37 -16.16 -20.46
CA PHE A 7 -21.27 -15.22 -20.44
C PHE A 7 -20.04 -15.91 -21.03
N GLY A 8 -19.14 -15.18 -21.68
CA GLY A 8 -17.92 -15.72 -22.28
C GLY A 8 -16.96 -16.33 -21.25
N PHE A 9 -15.66 -16.21 -21.46
CA PHE A 9 -14.68 -16.67 -20.47
C PHE A 9 -14.84 -15.94 -19.12
N VAL A 10 -15.04 -16.70 -18.04
CA VAL A 10 -15.08 -16.21 -16.66
C VAL A 10 -13.83 -16.72 -15.93
N MET A 11 -13.06 -15.79 -15.35
CA MET A 11 -11.86 -16.15 -14.61
C MET A 11 -12.22 -16.92 -13.32
N PRO A 12 -11.67 -18.14 -13.11
CA PRO A 12 -11.84 -18.85 -11.85
C PRO A 12 -11.22 -18.07 -10.69
N HIS A 13 -11.88 -18.03 -9.54
CA HIS A 13 -11.41 -17.25 -8.38
C HIS A 13 -10.02 -17.67 -7.90
N TRP A 14 -9.74 -18.98 -7.85
CA TRP A 14 -8.43 -19.50 -7.45
C TRP A 14 -7.32 -19.09 -8.43
N LEU A 15 -7.64 -18.98 -9.72
CA LEU A 15 -6.69 -18.54 -10.74
C LEU A 15 -6.39 -17.06 -10.56
N TYR A 16 -7.40 -16.23 -10.30
CA TYR A 16 -7.23 -14.81 -10.01
C TYR A 16 -6.33 -14.57 -8.79
N TRP A 17 -6.66 -15.18 -7.65
CA TRP A 17 -5.88 -15.03 -6.42
C TRP A 17 -4.48 -15.61 -6.52
N GLY A 18 -4.37 -16.81 -7.13
CA GLY A 18 -3.08 -17.45 -7.37
C GLY A 18 -2.20 -16.59 -8.27
N TRP A 19 -2.76 -16.03 -9.35
CA TRP A 19 -2.03 -15.15 -10.26
C TRP A 19 -1.55 -13.87 -9.57
N LEU A 20 -2.40 -13.20 -8.80
CA LEU A 20 -2.01 -11.98 -8.08
C LEU A 20 -0.90 -12.22 -7.05
N ALA A 21 -0.86 -13.40 -6.43
CA ALA A 21 0.20 -13.77 -5.51
C ALA A 21 1.51 -14.13 -6.22
N VAL A 22 1.42 -14.89 -7.32
CA VAL A 22 2.60 -15.45 -8.01
C VAL A 22 3.26 -14.45 -8.96
N MET A 23 2.48 -13.64 -9.67
CA MET A 23 2.97 -12.75 -10.72
C MET A 23 4.03 -11.74 -10.22
N PRO A 24 3.82 -11.01 -9.11
CA PRO A 24 4.84 -10.09 -8.62
C PRO A 24 6.13 -10.81 -8.20
N LEU A 25 6.01 -11.99 -7.58
CA LEU A 25 7.15 -12.79 -7.15
C LEU A 25 7.96 -13.30 -8.35
N LEU A 26 7.28 -13.75 -9.41
CA LEU A 26 7.92 -14.13 -10.67
C LEU A 26 8.67 -12.96 -11.30
N LEU A 27 8.04 -11.78 -11.38
CA LEU A 27 8.68 -10.61 -11.98
C LEU A 27 9.86 -10.10 -11.15
N LEU A 28 9.78 -10.14 -9.83
CA LEU A 28 10.90 -9.83 -8.94
C LEU A 28 12.06 -10.81 -9.12
N TRP A 29 11.74 -12.10 -9.29
CA TRP A 29 12.74 -13.13 -9.55
C TRP A 29 13.44 -12.92 -10.91
N ILE A 30 12.69 -12.55 -11.95
CA ILE A 30 13.23 -12.31 -13.31
C ILE A 30 14.11 -11.05 -13.36
N ASN A 31 13.66 -9.94 -12.78
CA ASN A 31 14.34 -8.66 -12.93
C ASN A 31 15.55 -8.49 -11.97
N GLY A 32 15.71 -9.40 -11.01
CA GLY A 32 16.71 -9.31 -9.97
C GLY A 32 16.42 -8.17 -9.00
N PHE A 33 16.73 -8.37 -7.71
CA PHE A 33 16.54 -7.35 -6.70
C PHE A 33 17.44 -6.14 -6.97
N ARG A 34 16.89 -5.08 -7.54
CA ARG A 34 17.57 -3.79 -7.59
C ARG A 34 17.42 -3.14 -6.22
N LYS A 35 18.49 -3.14 -5.43
CA LYS A 35 18.54 -2.35 -4.20
C LYS A 35 18.37 -0.86 -4.58
N PRO A 36 17.59 -0.09 -3.81
CA PRO A 36 17.57 1.37 -3.95
C PRO A 36 19.01 1.91 -3.88
N ASN A 37 19.31 2.92 -4.69
CA ASN A 37 20.65 3.53 -4.68
C ASN A 37 20.89 4.21 -3.33
N ALA A 38 22.12 4.18 -2.83
CA ALA A 38 22.48 4.83 -1.55
C ALA A 38 22.14 6.34 -1.56
N ASP A 39 22.19 6.98 -2.72
CA ASP A 39 21.84 8.40 -2.90
C ASP A 39 20.34 8.68 -2.71
N ASP A 40 19.48 7.73 -3.05
CA ASP A 40 18.03 7.84 -2.85
C ASP A 40 17.70 7.66 -1.36
N GLU A 41 18.37 6.72 -0.68
CA GLU A 41 18.22 6.47 0.76
C GLU A 41 18.62 7.71 1.61
N VAL A 42 19.71 8.38 1.26
CA VAL A 42 20.18 9.61 1.95
C VAL A 42 19.24 10.80 1.73
N ARG A 43 18.60 10.91 0.56
CA ARG A 43 17.60 11.97 0.28
C ARG A 43 16.32 11.78 1.09
N LEU A 44 15.92 10.54 1.30
CA LEU A 44 14.69 10.18 2.01
C LEU A 44 14.86 10.27 3.53
N HIS A 45 16.02 9.87 4.05
CA HIS A 45 16.32 9.86 5.48
C HIS A 45 17.74 10.41 5.75
N PRO A 46 17.88 11.70 6.11
CA PRO A 46 19.19 12.30 6.38
C PRO A 46 19.95 11.67 7.56
N HIS A 47 19.26 10.94 8.44
CA HIS A 47 19.86 10.31 9.62
C HIS A 47 19.76 8.78 9.54
N PRO A 48 20.90 8.06 9.59
CA PRO A 48 20.90 6.60 9.61
C PRO A 48 20.29 6.11 10.92
N GLY A 49 19.02 5.70 10.85
CA GLY A 49 18.31 5.17 12.00
C GLY A 49 18.87 3.82 12.48
N ASN A 50 18.25 3.32 13.56
CA ASN A 50 18.59 2.05 14.19
C ASN A 50 18.32 0.85 13.25
N ARG A 51 18.80 -0.34 13.62
CA ARG A 51 18.50 -1.58 12.88
C ARG A 51 17.00 -1.81 12.68
N LEU A 52 16.19 -1.46 13.67
CA LEU A 52 14.73 -1.60 13.61
C LEU A 52 14.10 -0.70 12.54
N THR A 53 14.50 0.59 12.48
CA THR A 53 13.94 1.53 11.50
C THR A 53 14.29 1.09 10.09
N ARG A 54 15.53 0.64 9.84
CA ARG A 54 15.93 0.12 8.52
C ARG A 54 15.14 -1.11 8.10
N TRP A 55 14.82 -2.00 9.03
CA TRP A 55 13.97 -3.15 8.75
C TRP A 55 12.56 -2.73 8.35
N ILE A 56 11.97 -1.77 9.06
CA ILE A 56 10.64 -1.23 8.76
C ILE A 56 10.64 -0.52 7.39
N ASP A 57 11.66 0.30 7.14
CA ASP A 57 11.82 1.02 5.87
C ASP A 57 11.94 0.03 4.71
N TRP A 58 12.74 -1.02 4.90
CA TRP A 58 12.88 -2.10 3.93
C TRP A 58 11.55 -2.80 3.64
N THR A 59 10.75 -3.11 4.66
CA THR A 59 9.42 -3.71 4.42
C THR A 59 8.47 -2.77 3.66
N SER A 60 8.56 -1.47 3.91
CA SER A 60 7.73 -0.46 3.24
C SER A 60 8.17 -0.24 1.79
N GLU A 61 9.47 -0.28 1.53
CA GLU A 61 10.04 -0.23 0.17
C GLU A 61 9.53 -1.41 -0.67
N TRP A 62 9.59 -2.60 -0.08
CA TRP A 62 9.15 -3.82 -0.73
C TRP A 62 7.65 -3.85 -1.01
N SER A 63 6.83 -3.29 -0.12
CA SER A 63 5.39 -3.19 -0.38
C SER A 63 5.12 -2.31 -1.60
N GLY A 64 5.85 -1.19 -1.75
CA GLY A 64 5.76 -0.31 -2.91
C GLY A 64 6.13 -1.01 -4.22
N ILE A 65 7.28 -1.70 -4.25
CA ILE A 65 7.73 -2.43 -5.45
C ILE A 65 6.73 -3.54 -5.81
N PHE A 66 6.29 -4.32 -4.83
CA PHE A 66 5.31 -5.39 -5.04
C PHE A 66 4.00 -4.86 -5.64
N VAL A 67 3.49 -3.74 -5.10
CA VAL A 67 2.26 -3.09 -5.60
C VAL A 67 2.45 -2.48 -6.99
N ALA A 68 3.63 -1.94 -7.30
CA ALA A 68 3.91 -1.42 -8.63
C ALA A 68 3.72 -2.50 -9.71
N LEU A 69 4.08 -3.76 -9.42
CA LEU A 69 3.89 -4.88 -10.35
C LEU A 69 2.40 -5.25 -10.55
N TRP A 70 1.56 -5.02 -9.53
CA TRP A 70 0.11 -5.19 -9.68
C TRP A 70 -0.50 -4.22 -10.71
N THR A 71 0.08 -3.03 -10.93
CA THR A 71 -0.46 -2.07 -11.91
C THR A 71 -0.47 -2.63 -13.34
N VAL A 72 0.51 -3.47 -13.67
CA VAL A 72 0.58 -4.15 -14.97
C VAL A 72 -0.63 -5.06 -15.19
N ASN A 73 -1.08 -5.76 -14.14
CA ASN A 73 -2.27 -6.61 -14.23
C ASN A 73 -3.53 -5.81 -14.51
N ALA A 74 -3.70 -4.65 -13.87
CA ALA A 74 -4.84 -3.77 -14.12
C ALA A 74 -4.88 -3.33 -15.60
N VAL A 75 -3.73 -2.96 -16.17
CA VAL A 75 -3.64 -2.61 -17.60
C VAL A 75 -4.02 -3.79 -18.50
N VAL A 76 -3.48 -4.98 -18.22
CA VAL A 76 -3.76 -6.19 -19.01
C VAL A 76 -5.25 -6.57 -18.93
N PHE A 77 -5.86 -6.50 -17.75
CA PHE A 77 -7.27 -6.83 -17.58
C PHE A 77 -8.16 -5.85 -18.34
N TYR A 78 -7.95 -4.53 -18.19
CA TYR A 78 -8.74 -3.54 -18.94
C TYR A 78 -8.53 -3.63 -20.45
N PHE A 79 -7.29 -3.89 -20.90
CA PHE A 79 -7.03 -4.11 -22.32
C PHE A 79 -7.80 -5.32 -22.85
N PHE A 80 -7.78 -6.43 -22.10
CA PHE A 80 -8.55 -7.63 -22.43
C PHE A 80 -10.06 -7.34 -22.50
N GLU A 81 -10.62 -6.58 -21.55
CA GLU A 81 -12.04 -6.19 -21.59
C GLU A 81 -12.39 -5.33 -22.80
N VAL A 82 -11.55 -4.35 -23.16
CA VAL A 82 -11.75 -3.52 -24.36
C VAL A 82 -11.74 -4.40 -25.62
N VAL A 83 -10.78 -5.30 -25.75
CA VAL A 83 -10.71 -6.24 -26.89
C VAL A 83 -11.96 -7.13 -26.95
N MET A 84 -12.33 -7.76 -25.85
CA MET A 84 -13.49 -8.66 -25.78
C MET A 84 -14.80 -7.92 -26.08
N ARG A 85 -14.96 -6.71 -25.57
CA ARG A 85 -16.16 -5.90 -25.77
C ARG A 85 -16.29 -5.35 -27.18
N TYR A 86 -15.23 -4.77 -27.74
CA TYR A 86 -15.33 -4.04 -29.00
C TYR A 86 -14.99 -4.87 -30.24
N ILE A 87 -14.15 -5.89 -30.12
CA ILE A 87 -13.78 -6.76 -31.26
C ILE A 87 -14.69 -7.99 -31.30
N PHE A 88 -14.92 -8.62 -30.15
CA PHE A 88 -15.66 -9.88 -30.07
C PHE A 88 -17.13 -9.71 -29.65
N ASN A 89 -17.56 -8.50 -29.27
CA ASN A 89 -18.90 -8.21 -28.78
C ASN A 89 -19.32 -9.11 -27.60
N MET A 90 -18.35 -9.46 -26.75
CA MET A 90 -18.51 -10.38 -25.60
C MET A 90 -17.98 -9.71 -24.32
N PRO A 91 -18.77 -8.82 -23.68
CA PRO A 91 -18.34 -8.17 -22.44
C PRO A 91 -18.10 -9.19 -21.32
N THR A 92 -17.10 -8.96 -20.47
CA THR A 92 -16.78 -9.88 -19.38
C THR A 92 -17.33 -9.39 -18.04
N ILE A 93 -17.80 -10.33 -17.22
CA ILE A 93 -18.42 -10.02 -15.92
C ILE A 93 -17.40 -9.82 -14.80
N TRP A 94 -16.16 -10.27 -14.99
CA TRP A 94 -15.16 -10.35 -13.91
C TRP A 94 -14.11 -9.25 -13.97
N VAL A 95 -13.78 -8.70 -15.15
CA VAL A 95 -12.65 -7.76 -15.30
C VAL A 95 -12.86 -6.48 -14.51
N HIS A 96 -14.07 -5.91 -14.56
CA HIS A 96 -14.36 -4.66 -13.85
C HIS A 96 -14.16 -4.83 -12.34
N GLU A 97 -14.74 -5.88 -11.78
CA GLU A 97 -14.63 -6.20 -10.36
C GLU A 97 -13.19 -6.56 -9.96
N ALA A 98 -12.52 -7.43 -10.72
CA ALA A 98 -11.12 -7.79 -10.48
C ALA A 98 -10.21 -6.55 -10.43
N SER A 99 -10.37 -5.65 -11.40
CA SER A 99 -9.55 -4.43 -11.47
C SER A 99 -9.87 -3.45 -10.34
N TYR A 100 -11.14 -3.29 -10.00
CA TYR A 100 -11.58 -2.46 -8.88
C TYR A 100 -11.01 -2.94 -7.54
N LEU A 101 -11.13 -4.24 -7.25
CA LEU A 101 -10.59 -4.83 -6.02
C LEU A 101 -9.06 -4.73 -5.98
N LEU A 102 -8.40 -4.98 -7.11
CA LEU A 102 -6.95 -4.82 -7.24
C LEU A 102 -6.51 -3.41 -6.87
N LEU A 103 -7.12 -2.39 -7.47
CA LEU A 103 -6.81 -0.98 -7.18
C LEU A 103 -7.03 -0.63 -5.69
N GLY A 104 -8.10 -1.15 -5.08
CA GLY A 104 -8.35 -0.98 -3.64
C GLY A 104 -7.24 -1.57 -2.77
N MET A 105 -6.78 -2.78 -3.09
CA MET A 105 -5.65 -3.42 -2.39
C MET A 105 -4.35 -2.63 -2.58
N GLN A 106 -4.10 -2.13 -3.79
CA GLN A 106 -2.92 -1.33 -4.11
C GLN A 106 -2.84 -0.04 -3.30
N TYR A 107 -3.97 0.67 -3.16
CA TYR A 107 -4.02 1.94 -2.45
C TYR A 107 -3.52 1.81 -1.00
N LEU A 108 -4.00 0.80 -0.27
CA LEU A 108 -3.61 0.61 1.12
C LEU A 108 -2.20 0.03 1.27
N MET A 109 -1.80 -0.92 0.43
CA MET A 109 -0.47 -1.51 0.47
C MET A 109 0.65 -0.51 0.10
N THR A 110 0.34 0.48 -0.74
CA THR A 110 1.28 1.57 -1.08
C THR A 110 1.36 2.65 0.01
N GLY A 111 0.40 2.70 0.95
CA GLY A 111 0.33 3.75 1.96
C GLY A 111 1.62 3.91 2.76
N ALA A 112 2.24 2.81 3.20
CA ALA A 112 3.50 2.83 3.93
C ALA A 112 4.66 3.40 3.08
N TYR A 113 4.80 2.93 1.83
CA TYR A 113 5.78 3.43 0.88
C TYR A 113 5.62 4.93 0.64
N ALA A 114 4.40 5.37 0.31
CA ALA A 114 4.10 6.78 0.05
C ALA A 114 4.31 7.65 1.29
N PHE A 115 4.05 7.13 2.49
CA PHE A 115 4.28 7.85 3.74
C PHE A 115 5.78 8.05 4.00
N LEU A 116 6.58 7.00 3.79
CA LEU A 116 8.03 7.03 3.95
C LEU A 116 8.70 7.99 2.96
N HIS A 117 8.18 8.07 1.73
CA HIS A 117 8.66 8.98 0.68
C HIS A 117 8.13 10.41 0.78
N GLY A 118 7.32 10.73 1.79
CA GLY A 118 6.71 12.06 1.91
C GLY A 118 5.74 12.39 0.76
N ALA A 119 5.24 11.38 0.05
CA ALA A 119 4.26 11.53 -1.03
C ALA A 119 2.83 11.67 -0.51
N HIS A 120 2.60 11.51 0.81
CA HIS A 120 1.34 11.89 1.43
C HIS A 120 1.19 13.41 1.39
N VAL A 121 0.03 13.88 0.93
CA VAL A 121 -0.29 15.30 0.86
C VAL A 121 -0.16 15.92 2.26
N ARG A 122 0.76 16.88 2.38
CA ARG A 122 1.00 17.68 3.58
C ARG A 122 0.63 19.13 3.30
N VAL A 123 0.11 19.82 4.32
CA VAL A 123 -0.20 21.25 4.22
C VAL A 123 0.99 22.04 4.76
N ASP A 124 1.75 22.68 3.87
CA ASP A 124 3.03 23.31 4.20
C ASP A 124 2.96 24.80 4.57
N VAL A 125 1.76 25.35 4.68
CA VAL A 125 1.56 26.80 4.93
C VAL A 125 2.25 27.22 6.23
N VAL A 126 2.07 26.46 7.31
CA VAL A 126 2.65 26.78 8.62
C VAL A 126 4.15 26.41 8.69
N TYR A 127 4.57 25.37 7.97
CA TYR A 127 5.96 24.90 7.94
C TYR A 127 6.94 25.96 7.40
N ASN A 128 6.50 26.76 6.42
CA ASN A 128 7.35 27.79 5.81
C ASN A 128 7.73 28.92 6.77
N PHE A 129 6.90 29.20 7.78
CA PHE A 129 7.17 30.24 8.77
C PHE A 129 8.04 29.77 9.94
N LEU A 130 8.30 28.47 10.06
CA LEU A 130 9.03 27.90 11.19
C LEU A 130 10.53 27.75 10.89
N PRO A 131 11.40 27.96 11.91
CA PRO A 131 12.81 27.62 11.81
C PRO A 131 13.00 26.10 11.67
N PRO A 132 14.17 25.61 11.19
CA PRO A 132 14.40 24.18 10.94
C PRO A 132 14.02 23.25 12.11
N ARG A 133 14.37 23.64 13.34
CA ARG A 133 13.97 22.90 14.56
C ARG A 133 12.46 22.91 14.81
N GLY A 134 11.79 24.03 14.54
CA GLY A 134 10.34 24.17 14.70
C GLY A 134 9.57 23.31 13.70
N ARG A 135 10.10 23.10 12.49
CA ARG A 135 9.52 22.19 11.49
C ARG A 135 9.52 20.75 12.01
N VAL A 136 10.65 20.28 12.54
CA VAL A 136 10.74 18.92 13.11
C VAL A 136 9.85 18.77 14.36
N GLY A 137 9.78 19.78 15.22
CA GLY A 137 8.83 19.79 16.33
C GLY A 137 7.37 19.68 15.86
N MET A 138 7.02 20.33 14.75
CA MET A 138 5.70 20.23 14.14
C MET A 138 5.44 18.85 13.51
N ASP A 139 6.44 18.25 12.87
CA ASP A 139 6.34 16.87 12.36
C ASP A 139 6.06 15.90 13.53
N ILE A 140 6.76 16.03 14.67
CA ILE A 140 6.50 15.24 15.88
C ILE A 140 5.09 15.48 16.43
N PHE A 141 4.64 16.73 16.52
CA PHE A 141 3.28 17.03 16.97
C PHE A 141 2.21 16.44 16.06
N SER A 142 2.37 16.60 14.74
CA SER A 142 1.46 16.06 13.73
C SER A 142 1.41 14.52 13.74
N SER A 143 2.51 13.87 14.13
CA SER A 143 2.59 12.41 14.25
C SER A 143 1.57 11.85 15.24
N MET A 144 1.20 12.60 16.30
CA MET A 144 0.20 12.17 17.27
C MET A 144 -1.15 11.91 16.61
N PHE A 145 -1.62 12.84 15.76
CA PHE A 145 -2.86 12.68 15.01
C PHE A 145 -2.77 11.57 13.97
N PHE A 146 -1.60 11.43 13.33
CA PHE A 146 -1.32 10.31 12.44
C PHE A 146 -1.47 8.97 13.17
N PHE A 147 -0.95 8.81 14.40
CA PHE A 147 -1.07 7.55 15.14
C PHE A 147 -2.50 7.26 15.57
N ILE A 148 -3.28 8.27 15.95
CA ILE A 148 -4.71 8.10 16.24
C ILE A 148 -5.41 7.53 15.00
N PHE A 149 -5.18 8.13 13.83
CA PHE A 149 -5.72 7.65 12.57
C PHE A 149 -5.23 6.23 12.21
N ALA A 150 -3.92 5.98 12.28
CA ALA A 150 -3.32 4.70 11.90
C ALA A 150 -3.79 3.55 12.82
N LEU A 151 -3.93 3.80 14.12
CA LEU A 151 -4.48 2.83 15.07
C LEU A 151 -5.96 2.56 14.80
N ALA A 152 -6.77 3.61 14.60
CA ALA A 152 -8.18 3.46 14.26
C ALA A 152 -8.34 2.66 12.95
N LEU A 153 -7.53 2.98 11.92
CA LEU A 153 -7.50 2.26 10.66
C LEU A 153 -7.12 0.79 10.85
N THR A 154 -6.13 0.50 11.69
CA THR A 154 -5.68 -0.89 11.94
C THR A 154 -6.74 -1.72 12.67
N VAL A 155 -7.32 -1.18 13.75
CA VAL A 155 -8.34 -1.87 14.55
C VAL A 155 -9.62 -2.10 13.75
N THR A 156 -10.05 -1.07 13.01
CA THR A 156 -11.23 -1.20 12.14
C THR A 156 -10.95 -2.21 11.04
N SER A 157 -9.84 -2.10 10.30
CA SER A 157 -9.49 -3.04 9.24
C SER A 157 -9.46 -4.50 9.73
N TRP A 158 -8.90 -4.74 10.91
CA TRP A 158 -8.90 -6.07 11.53
C TRP A 158 -10.31 -6.59 11.80
N THR A 159 -11.18 -5.75 12.38
CA THR A 159 -12.58 -6.10 12.66
C THR A 159 -13.32 -6.48 11.38
N TYR A 160 -13.13 -5.69 10.31
CA TYR A 160 -13.74 -5.97 9.01
C TYR A 160 -13.21 -7.27 8.40
N PHE A 161 -11.91 -7.55 8.55
CA PHE A 161 -11.31 -8.78 8.07
C PHE A 161 -11.83 -10.01 8.81
N SER A 162 -11.87 -9.96 10.15
CA SER A 162 -12.36 -11.09 10.96
C SER A 162 -13.83 -11.40 10.67
N GLN A 163 -14.68 -10.38 10.59
CA GLN A 163 -16.09 -10.54 10.22
C GLN A 163 -16.26 -11.15 8.82
N SER A 164 -15.44 -10.72 7.87
CA SER A 164 -15.47 -11.23 6.49
C SER A 164 -15.09 -12.71 6.40
N LEU A 165 -14.11 -13.13 7.20
CA LEU A 165 -13.71 -14.53 7.31
C LEU A 165 -14.82 -15.39 7.94
N ASP A 166 -15.40 -14.93 9.05
CA ASP A 166 -16.44 -15.68 9.76
C ASP A 166 -17.71 -15.86 8.92
N MET A 167 -18.04 -14.85 8.10
CA MET A 167 -19.23 -14.86 7.24
C MET A 167 -18.99 -15.49 5.86
N GLY A 168 -17.74 -15.80 5.49
CA GLY A 168 -17.42 -16.27 4.13
C GLY A 168 -17.84 -15.27 3.06
N GLU A 169 -17.61 -13.99 3.30
CA GLU A 169 -18.17 -12.89 2.50
C GLU A 169 -17.67 -12.94 1.05
N THR A 170 -18.62 -12.73 0.14
CA THR A 170 -18.38 -12.58 -1.30
C THR A 170 -18.87 -11.23 -1.74
N THR A 171 -18.35 -10.76 -2.86
CA THR A 171 -18.77 -9.49 -3.44
C THR A 171 -20.20 -9.53 -3.96
N ILE A 172 -20.81 -8.35 -4.06
CA ILE A 172 -22.23 -8.19 -4.45
C ILE A 172 -22.40 -8.33 -5.97
N GLU A 173 -21.33 -8.15 -6.74
CA GLU A 173 -21.36 -8.23 -8.19
C GLU A 173 -21.58 -9.66 -8.70
N THR A 174 -21.87 -9.77 -10.00
CA THR A 174 -22.23 -11.05 -10.63
C THR A 174 -21.10 -12.11 -10.57
N TRP A 175 -19.83 -11.68 -10.51
CA TRP A 175 -18.70 -12.61 -10.43
C TRP A 175 -18.47 -13.15 -9.01
N GLY A 176 -18.92 -12.44 -7.97
CA GLY A 176 -19.07 -12.96 -6.61
C GLY A 176 -17.78 -13.54 -6.01
N VAL A 177 -16.65 -12.85 -6.19
CA VAL A 177 -15.34 -13.28 -5.69
C VAL A 177 -15.24 -13.13 -4.17
N GLN A 178 -14.41 -13.93 -3.52
CA GLN A 178 -14.21 -13.86 -2.07
C GLN A 178 -13.65 -12.50 -1.65
N TYR A 179 -14.25 -11.87 -0.64
CA TYR A 179 -13.87 -10.51 -0.26
C TYR A 179 -12.80 -10.45 0.86
N TYR A 180 -12.69 -11.51 1.65
CA TYR A 180 -11.74 -11.59 2.76
C TYR A 180 -10.26 -11.35 2.37
N PRO A 181 -9.74 -11.76 1.18
CA PRO A 181 -8.34 -11.48 0.84
C PRO A 181 -8.06 -9.98 0.70
N VAL A 182 -9.03 -9.22 0.19
CA VAL A 182 -8.94 -7.77 0.04
C VAL A 182 -8.90 -7.10 1.41
N LYS A 183 -9.82 -7.48 2.31
CA LYS A 183 -9.87 -6.96 3.69
C LYS A 183 -8.64 -7.36 4.52
N GLY A 184 -8.08 -8.54 4.23
CA GLY A 184 -6.82 -8.98 4.82
C GLY A 184 -5.63 -8.11 4.37
N LEU A 185 -5.52 -7.82 3.08
CA LEU A 185 -4.51 -6.91 2.54
C LEU A 185 -4.71 -5.46 3.03
N MET A 186 -5.95 -5.04 3.24
CA MET A 186 -6.27 -3.77 3.89
C MET A 186 -5.73 -3.71 5.32
N THR A 187 -5.90 -4.78 6.11
CA THR A 187 -5.29 -4.88 7.44
C THR A 187 -3.76 -4.84 7.34
N LEU A 188 -3.18 -5.61 6.43
CA LEU A 188 -1.73 -5.68 6.23
C LEU A 188 -1.16 -4.30 5.87
N GLY A 189 -1.78 -3.57 4.93
CA GLY A 189 -1.40 -2.21 4.58
C GLY A 189 -1.53 -1.22 5.75
N SER A 190 -2.59 -1.34 6.56
CA SER A 190 -2.77 -0.50 7.75
C SER A 190 -1.69 -0.74 8.82
N VAL A 191 -1.24 -1.98 9.00
CA VAL A 191 -0.12 -2.32 9.88
C VAL A 191 1.19 -1.76 9.33
N LEU A 192 1.42 -1.88 8.02
CA LEU A 192 2.64 -1.34 7.38
C LEU A 192 2.74 0.17 7.53
N ILE A 193 1.65 0.92 7.29
CA ILE A 193 1.69 2.39 7.45
C ILE A 193 1.90 2.78 8.92
N LEU A 194 1.33 2.05 9.87
CA LEU A 194 1.56 2.25 11.30
C LEU A 194 3.04 2.05 11.65
N LEU A 195 3.67 0.98 11.15
CA LEU A 195 5.10 0.72 11.34
C LEU A 195 5.96 1.82 10.69
N ALA A 196 5.66 2.22 9.46
CA ALA A 196 6.34 3.34 8.79
C ALA A 196 6.24 4.64 9.61
N GLY A 197 5.09 4.89 10.23
CA GLY A 197 4.87 5.94 11.22
C GLY A 197 5.84 5.89 12.40
N VAL A 198 6.02 4.71 13.01
CA VAL A 198 6.97 4.49 14.11
C VAL A 198 8.40 4.78 13.66
N SER A 199 8.80 4.29 12.48
CA SER A 199 10.14 4.55 11.93
C SER A 199 10.39 6.06 11.75
N LYS A 200 9.41 6.77 11.18
CA LYS A 200 9.49 8.23 10.99
C LYS A 200 9.58 8.98 12.31
N LEU A 201 8.70 8.68 13.27
CA LEU A 201 8.71 9.33 14.59
C LEU A 201 10.06 9.19 15.30
N ILE A 202 10.66 7.98 15.27
CA ILE A 202 11.96 7.74 15.89
C ILE A 202 13.04 8.63 15.25
N LYS A 203 13.06 8.73 13.92
CA LYS A 203 14.02 9.58 13.18
C LYS A 203 13.81 11.06 13.49
N ASP A 204 12.57 11.53 13.52
CA ASP A 204 12.24 12.93 13.80
C ASP A 204 12.64 13.33 15.23
N VAL A 205 12.41 12.46 16.22
CA VAL A 205 12.83 12.69 17.62
C VAL A 205 14.35 12.74 17.75
N LEU A 206 15.08 11.81 17.12
CA LEU A 206 16.54 11.81 17.12
C LEU A 206 17.10 13.09 16.48
N LEU A 207 16.52 13.49 15.35
CA LEU A 207 16.88 14.71 14.63
C LEU A 207 16.63 15.96 15.49
N TYR A 208 15.50 16.02 16.19
CA TYR A 208 15.20 17.12 17.10
C TYR A 208 16.23 17.26 18.23
N ILE A 209 16.64 16.14 18.84
CA ILE A 209 17.65 16.12 19.91
C ILE A 209 19.03 16.51 19.37
N GLU A 210 19.41 16.02 18.19
CA GLU A 210 20.71 16.31 17.58
C GLU A 210 20.82 17.79 17.22
N MET A 211 19.79 18.35 16.58
CA MET A 211 19.72 19.79 16.38
C MET A 211 19.86 20.49 17.73
N GLY A 212 19.10 20.05 18.75
CA GLY A 212 19.17 20.41 20.18
C GLY A 212 20.58 20.68 20.70
N ARG A 213 21.50 19.78 20.37
CA ARG A 213 22.89 19.78 20.84
C ARG A 213 23.79 20.73 20.07
N ARG A 214 23.52 20.97 18.78
CA ARG A 214 24.32 21.84 17.90
C ARG A 214 24.18 23.33 18.22
N ASP A 215 22.99 23.80 18.63
CA ASP A 215 22.82 25.23 18.97
C ASP A 215 23.41 25.60 20.35
N VAL A 216 23.88 24.60 21.13
CA VAL A 216 24.50 24.80 22.46
C VAL A 216 26.04 24.75 22.39
N ALA A 217 26.61 24.24 21.28
CA ALA A 217 28.04 24.12 21.04
C ALA A 217 28.57 25.31 20.21
#